data_AF-A0A5K1E7V1-F1
#
_entry.id   AF-A0A5K1E7V1-F1
#
_cell.length_a   1.000
_cell.length_b   1.000
_cell.length_c   1.000
_cell.angle_alpha   90.00
_cell.angle_beta   90.00
_cell.angle_gamma   90.00
#
_symmetry.space_group_name_H-M   'P 1'
#
loop_
_entity.id
_entity.type
_entity.pdbx_description
1 polymer ?
#
loop_
_entity_poly.entity_id
_entity_poly.type
_entity_poly.pdbx_seq_one_letter_code
_entity_poly.pdbx_strand_id
1 'polypeptide(L)' 'SVTLGDDEAKRRKVQKTILERRGPPTFTCAVEMISRVECRVHHNLEATVDAILA' A
#
# COMPACT_ATOMS: atom_id res chain seq x y z
N SER A 1 14.10 10.25 -2.32
CA SER A 1 14.27 8.91 -1.70
C SER A 1 13.07 8.68 -0.80
N VAL A 2 12.34 7.58 -0.95
CA VAL A 2 11.18 7.25 -0.09
C VAL A 2 11.77 6.81 1.24
N THR A 3 11.92 7.76 2.17
CA THR A 3 12.78 7.58 3.35
C THR A 3 11.96 7.61 4.62
N LEU A 4 11.02 6.68 4.75
CA LEU A 4 10.63 6.18 6.06
C LEU A 4 10.32 4.69 5.91
N GLY A 5 11.38 3.90 6.05
CA GLY A 5 11.30 2.45 6.19
C GLY A 5 10.62 2.09 7.51
N ASP A 6 10.10 0.86 7.59
CA ASP A 6 9.37 0.34 8.75
C ASP A 6 10.11 0.56 10.07
N ASP A 7 11.44 0.56 10.05
CA ASP A 7 12.29 0.80 11.22
C ASP A 7 12.14 2.22 11.79
N GLU A 8 12.01 3.25 10.96
CA GLU A 8 11.85 4.63 11.43
C GLU A 8 10.43 4.89 11.95
N ALA A 9 9.42 4.29 11.32
CA ALA A 9 8.04 4.31 11.79
C ALA A 9 7.90 3.59 13.14
N LYS A 10 8.51 2.41 13.25
CA LYS A 10 8.58 1.62 14.48
C LYS A 10 9.33 2.37 15.60
N ARG A 11 10.46 3.03 15.27
CA ARG A 11 11.22 3.87 16.22
C ARG A 11 10.37 5.01 16.78
N ARG A 12 9.58 5.67 15.93
CA ARG A 12 8.74 6.81 16.31
C ARG A 12 7.37 6.42 16.89
N LYS A 13 7.03 5.12 16.93
CA LYS A 13 5.70 4.62 17.29
C LYS A 13 4.57 5.27 16.46
N VAL A 14 4.85 5.55 15.19
CA VAL A 14 3.87 6.09 14.24
C VAL A 14 3.66 5.10 13.12
N GLN A 15 2.53 5.20 12.44
CA GLN A 15 2.29 4.40 11.26
C GLN A 15 3.26 4.81 10.15
N LYS A 16 3.80 3.82 9.43
CA LYS A 16 4.55 4.07 8.19
C LYS A 16 3.56 4.61 7.15
N THR A 17 3.84 5.80 6.63
CA THR A 17 3.02 6.42 5.58
C THR A 17 3.82 6.47 4.29
N ILE A 18 3.17 6.14 3.17
CA ILE A 18 3.73 6.30 1.83
C ILE A 18 3.35 7.70 1.34
N LEU A 19 4.33 8.60 1.20
CA LEU A 19 4.12 9.97 0.71
C LEU A 19 4.04 10.05 -0.82
N GLU A 20 4.81 9.23 -1.53
CA GLU A 20 4.83 9.18 -3.00
C GLU A 20 5.37 7.82 -3.48
N ARG A 21 4.87 7.32 -4.62
CA ARG A 21 5.37 6.08 -5.24
C ARG A 21 6.65 6.34 -6.04
N ARG A 22 7.63 5.45 -5.95
CA ARG A 22 8.83 5.44 -6.81
C ARG A 22 8.83 4.17 -7.67
N GLY A 23 8.43 4.32 -8.94
CA GLY A 23 8.48 3.26 -9.95
C GLY A 23 7.18 2.46 -10.10
N PRO A 24 7.15 1.53 -11.07
CA PRO A 24 5.98 0.70 -11.36
C PRO A 24 5.63 -0.21 -10.16
N PRO A 25 4.39 -0.73 -10.09
CA PRO A 25 3.97 -1.65 -9.03
C PRO A 25 4.90 -2.85 -8.89
N THR A 26 5.38 -3.10 -7.67
CA THR A 26 6.12 -4.31 -7.33
C THR A 26 5.27 -5.57 -7.49
N PHE A 27 3.96 -5.45 -7.25
CA PHE A 27 3.00 -6.53 -7.37
C PHE A 27 2.05 -6.26 -8.53
N THR A 28 1.62 -7.32 -9.20
CA THR A 28 0.71 -7.23 -10.36
C THR A 28 -0.77 -7.19 -9.96
N CYS A 29 -1.12 -7.58 -8.73
CA CYS A 29 -2.46 -7.44 -8.18
C CYS A 29 -2.44 -7.35 -6.65
N ALA A 30 -3.51 -6.83 -6.07
CA ALA A 30 -3.78 -6.87 -4.64
C ALA A 30 -5.09 -7.60 -4.35
N VAL A 31 -5.17 -8.24 -3.19
CA VAL A 31 -6.40 -8.88 -2.71
C VAL A 31 -6.81 -8.21 -1.40
N GLU A 32 -7.99 -7.63 -1.40
CA GLU A 32 -8.61 -7.02 -0.23
C GLU A 32 -9.57 -8.03 0.41
N MET A 33 -9.37 -8.30 1.70
CA MET A 33 -10.26 -9.18 2.46
C MET A 33 -11.44 -8.35 2.99
N ILE A 34 -12.64 -8.61 2.50
CA ILE A 34 -13.87 -7.91 2.92
C ILE A 34 -14.52 -8.64 4.09
N SER A 35 -14.53 -9.97 4.02
CA SER A 35 -14.96 -10.84 5.11
C SER A 35 -14.18 -12.15 5.08
N ARG A 36 -14.43 -13.06 6.02
CA ARG A 36 -13.77 -14.38 6.04
C ARG A 36 -14.02 -15.22 4.79
N VAL A 37 -15.11 -14.95 4.06
CA VAL A 37 -15.52 -15.72 2.87
C VAL A 37 -15.57 -14.86 1.60
N GLU A 38 -15.23 -13.58 1.70
CA GLU A 38 -15.30 -12.63 0.58
C GLU A 38 -13.98 -11.88 0.44
N CYS A 39 -13.41 -11.95 -0.76
CA CYS A 39 -12.21 -11.22 -1.14
C CYS A 39 -12.44 -10.50 -2.46
N ARG A 40 -11.87 -9.30 -2.59
CA ARG A 40 -11.88 -8.51 -3.82
C ARG A 40 -10.48 -8.48 -4.42
N VAL A 41 -10.39 -8.78 -5.72
CA VAL A 41 -9.12 -8.75 -6.46
C VAL A 41 -9.01 -7.45 -7.24
N HIS A 42 -7.91 -6.73 -7.03
CA HIS A 42 -7.58 -5.48 -7.67
C HIS A 42 -6.43 -5.72 -8.66
N HIS A 43 -6.74 -5.77 -9.95
CA HIS A 43 -5.76 -6.04 -11.02
C HIS A 43 -4.94 -4.81 -11.44
N ASN A 44 -5.47 -3.60 -11.27
CA ASN A 44 -4.76 -2.36 -11.60
C ASN A 44 -4.33 -1.62 -10.32
N LEU A 45 -3.20 -2.04 -9.79
CA LEU A 45 -2.63 -1.52 -8.54
C LEU A 45 -2.17 -0.07 -8.60
N GLU A 46 -1.96 0.53 -9.78
CA GLU A 46 -1.68 1.96 -9.88
C GLU A 46 -2.92 2.76 -9.49
N ALA A 47 -4.00 2.57 -10.26
CA ALA A 47 -5.26 3.27 -10.02
C ALA A 47 -5.86 2.95 -8.64
N THR A 48 -5.79 1.69 -8.19
CA THR A 48 -6.34 1.30 -6.88
C THR A 48 -5.58 1.93 -5.71
N VAL A 49 -4.24 1.94 -5.74
CA VAL A 49 -3.46 2.54 -4.65
C VAL A 49 -3.67 4.05 -4.60
N ASP A 50 -3.70 4.71 -5.76
CA ASP A 50 -3.97 6.14 -5.83
C ASP A 50 -5.36 6.49 -5.29
N ALA A 51 -6.37 5.66 -5.57
CA ALA A 51 -7.71 5.84 -5.01
C ALA A 51 -7.78 5.62 -3.48
N ILE A 52 -6.90 4.80 -2.91
CA ILE A 52 -6.82 4.57 -1.45
C ILE A 52 -6.06 5.70 -0.75
N LEU A 53 -5.07 6.30 -1.43
CA LEU A 53 -4.21 7.35 -0.88
C LEU A 53 -4.77 8.78 -1.06
N ALA A 54 -5.82 8.97 -1.86
CA ALA A 54 -6.52 10.25 -2.04
C ALA A 54 -7.33 10.66 -0.81
#